data_AF-T1KRF3-F1
#
_entry.id   AF-T1KRF3-F1
#
_cell.length_a   1.000
_cell.length_b   1.000
_cell.length_c   1.000
_cell.angle_alpha   90.00
_cell.angle_beta   90.00
_cell.angle_gamma   90.00
#
_symmetry.space_group_name_H-M   'P 1'
#
loop_
_entity.id
_entity.type
_entity.pdbx_description
1 polymer ?
#
loop_
_entity_poly.entity_id
_entity_poly.type
_entity_poly.pdbx_seq_one_letter_code
_entity_poly.pdbx_strand_id
1 'polypeptide(L)'
;MTKLSDSIKPFLKYRQNTRKINKLDDNEKSNTKFIATSTSLSHVTIMILLTLCRKSTIAISMEKRLFVYSCLIFFGGIICDFAPILIRAFVPFKATKDGYLNQYLVYLVWWWTLLLLIPFLFLTTIIVQLNPSQQEEQQLEEWIERSASGSILEWMYRYDKLTTTKKISMMFQSGSIVRLIMNMTFIFGSLLLFNRVMEATGSCSVEMLKSEEACLRLGHRWSGFAIDEKIFQLIIANMIILEECTLMKGWEPFGEQLTIKRKVYLRQCKIDFNQAMLFDQLNGYIRCLFIALTLLSFALDFMIFQYAVNYPTMVSKAAAYGWALVLYYSTYRFIYKSAFFTHFTESSKKTK
;
A
#
# COMPACT_ATOMS: atom_id res chain seq x y z
N MET A 1 -12.77 55.38 36.13
CA MET A 1 -12.48 53.98 36.49
C MET A 1 -13.60 52.98 36.15
N THR A 2 -14.50 53.28 35.19
CA THR A 2 -15.64 52.41 34.86
C THR A 2 -15.55 51.70 33.50
N LYS A 3 -14.56 52.02 32.65
CA LYS A 3 -14.40 51.38 31.32
C LYS A 3 -13.59 50.07 31.31
N LEU A 4 -12.91 49.71 32.40
CA LEU A 4 -12.16 48.44 32.48
C LEU A 4 -13.06 47.23 32.85
N SER A 5 -14.23 47.46 33.44
CA SER A 5 -15.13 46.39 33.89
C SER A 5 -15.89 45.73 32.71
N ASP A 6 -16.23 46.49 31.67
CA ASP A 6 -17.02 45.98 30.54
C ASP A 6 -16.19 45.23 29.50
N SER A 7 -14.87 45.45 29.44
CA SER A 7 -13.96 44.73 28.53
C SER A 7 -13.59 43.33 29.04
N ILE A 8 -13.72 43.07 30.35
CA ILE A 8 -13.37 41.79 30.99
C ILE A 8 -14.58 40.84 31.08
N LYS A 9 -15.81 41.35 30.99
CA LYS A 9 -17.06 40.55 30.97
C LYS A 9 -17.08 39.43 29.91
N PRO A 10 -16.65 39.63 28.64
CA PRO A 10 -16.61 38.54 27.66
C PRO A 10 -15.52 37.50 27.96
N PHE A 11 -14.36 37.92 28.50
CA PHE A 11 -13.28 37.01 28.93
C PHE A 11 -13.67 36.14 30.13
N LEU A 12 -14.42 36.69 31.09
CA LEU A 12 -14.95 35.93 32.22
C LEU A 12 -16.07 34.96 31.80
N LYS A 13 -16.89 35.34 30.82
CA LYS A 13 -17.90 34.45 30.21
C LYS A 13 -17.24 33.31 29.41
N TYR A 14 -16.10 33.57 28.75
CA TYR A 14 -15.32 32.55 28.03
C TYR A 14 -14.59 31.58 28.98
N ARG A 15 -14.01 32.08 30.08
CA ARG A 15 -13.37 31.24 31.12
C ARG A 15 -14.38 30.34 31.86
N GLN A 16 -15.62 30.80 32.00
CA GLN A 16 -16.73 29.99 32.52
C GLN A 16 -17.22 28.94 31.51
N ASN A 17 -17.15 29.24 30.20
CA ASN A 17 -17.46 28.27 29.14
C ASN A 17 -16.39 27.19 28.97
N THR A 18 -15.10 27.52 29.05
CA THR A 18 -14.01 26.53 29.02
C THR A 18 -14.01 25.60 30.25
N ARG A 19 -14.38 26.12 31.43
CA ARG A 19 -14.67 25.24 32.60
C ARG A 19 -15.91 24.37 32.40
N LYS A 20 -16.93 24.83 31.67
CA LYS A 20 -18.08 24.00 31.27
C LYS A 20 -17.69 22.95 30.21
N ILE A 21 -16.77 23.26 29.30
CA ILE A 21 -16.27 22.33 28.25
C ILE A 21 -15.43 21.23 28.88
N ASN A 22 -14.50 21.54 29.79
CA ASN A 22 -13.75 20.50 30.50
C ASN A 22 -14.68 19.66 31.42
N LYS A 23 -15.69 20.27 32.05
CA LYS A 23 -16.74 19.53 32.78
C LYS A 23 -17.68 18.74 31.86
N LEU A 24 -17.82 19.10 30.59
CA LEU A 24 -18.58 18.35 29.58
C LEU A 24 -17.75 17.18 29.07
N ASP A 25 -16.45 17.35 28.86
CA ASP A 25 -15.52 16.29 28.46
C ASP A 25 -15.36 15.23 29.57
N ASP A 26 -15.31 15.65 30.83
CA ASP A 26 -15.31 14.75 31.99
C ASP A 26 -16.68 14.06 32.22
N ASN A 27 -17.80 14.76 31.97
CA ASN A 27 -19.14 14.14 32.02
C ASN A 27 -19.46 13.28 30.77
N GLU A 28 -18.85 13.52 29.61
CA GLU A 28 -19.04 12.73 28.38
C GLU A 28 -18.15 11.48 28.42
N LYS A 29 -16.99 11.53 29.11
CA LYS A 29 -16.23 10.32 29.51
C LYS A 29 -17.00 9.45 30.51
N SER A 30 -17.87 10.01 31.35
CA SER A 30 -18.73 9.22 32.26
C SER A 30 -20.09 8.82 31.66
N ASN A 31 -20.61 9.57 30.67
CA ASN A 31 -21.93 9.34 30.05
C ASN A 31 -21.87 8.80 28.61
N THR A 32 -20.70 8.44 28.10
CA THR A 32 -20.56 7.53 26.95
C THR A 32 -20.91 6.10 27.37
N LYS A 33 -22.10 5.92 27.95
CA LYS A 33 -22.86 4.68 27.77
C LYS A 33 -23.05 4.59 26.26
N PHE A 34 -22.28 3.72 25.63
CA PHE A 34 -22.30 3.43 24.21
C PHE A 34 -23.75 3.45 23.72
N ILE A 35 -24.16 4.56 23.09
CA ILE A 35 -25.35 4.54 22.27
C ILE A 35 -24.94 3.65 21.11
N ALA A 36 -25.29 2.38 21.20
CA ALA A 36 -25.23 1.45 20.09
C ALA A 36 -26.12 2.04 19.01
N THR A 37 -25.55 2.92 18.17
CA THR A 37 -26.02 3.09 16.79
C THR A 37 -26.22 1.68 16.29
N SER A 38 -27.43 1.36 15.82
CA SER A 38 -27.72 0.05 15.24
C SER A 38 -26.67 -0.23 14.16
N THR A 39 -25.63 -0.96 14.52
CA THR A 39 -24.54 -1.26 13.60
C THR A 39 -25.14 -2.22 12.61
N SER A 40 -25.35 -1.74 11.39
CA SER A 40 -25.77 -2.61 10.29
C SER A 40 -24.82 -3.80 10.23
N LEU A 41 -25.34 -5.00 9.98
CA LEU A 41 -24.55 -6.23 9.89
C LEU A 41 -23.36 -6.07 8.92
N SER A 42 -23.56 -5.30 7.84
CA SER A 42 -22.52 -4.94 6.87
C SER A 42 -21.33 -4.17 7.49
N HIS A 43 -21.58 -3.22 8.39
CA HIS A 43 -20.50 -2.49 9.05
C HIS A 43 -19.66 -3.41 9.95
N VAL A 44 -20.32 -4.31 10.69
CA VAL A 44 -19.66 -5.28 11.58
C VAL A 44 -18.82 -6.27 10.78
N THR A 45 -19.35 -6.80 9.67
CA THR A 45 -18.60 -7.74 8.81
C THR A 45 -17.37 -7.08 8.18
N ILE A 46 -17.47 -5.82 7.72
CA ILE A 46 -16.32 -5.07 7.20
C ILE A 46 -15.26 -4.85 8.28
N MET A 47 -15.65 -4.53 9.51
CA MET A 47 -14.70 -4.36 10.63
C MET A 47 -13.95 -5.66 10.95
N ILE A 48 -14.65 -6.80 10.97
CA ILE A 48 -14.03 -8.11 11.18
C ILE A 48 -13.06 -8.44 10.04
N LEU A 49 -13.51 -8.23 8.79
CA LEU A 49 -12.70 -8.49 7.61
C LEU A 49 -11.42 -7.64 7.60
N LEU A 50 -11.53 -6.35 7.89
CA LEU A 50 -10.38 -5.45 7.99
C LEU A 50 -9.39 -5.88 9.08
N THR A 51 -9.90 -6.35 10.22
CA THR A 51 -9.07 -6.86 11.32
C THR A 51 -8.30 -8.11 10.88
N LEU A 52 -8.96 -9.03 10.16
CA LEU A 52 -8.31 -10.21 9.59
C LEU A 52 -7.27 -9.86 8.54
N CYS A 53 -7.63 -8.99 7.58
CA CYS A 53 -6.73 -8.48 6.54
C CYS A 53 -5.47 -7.85 7.16
N ARG A 54 -5.63 -6.98 8.16
CA ARG A 54 -4.52 -6.36 8.88
C ARG A 54 -3.68 -7.39 9.62
N LYS A 55 -4.31 -8.32 10.34
CA LYS A 55 -3.56 -9.37 11.05
C LYS A 55 -2.73 -10.20 10.08
N SER A 56 -3.25 -10.51 8.90
CA SER A 56 -2.50 -11.24 7.88
C SER A 56 -1.36 -10.43 7.27
N THR A 57 -1.62 -9.23 6.79
CA THR A 57 -0.62 -8.46 6.00
C THR A 57 0.39 -7.73 6.87
N ILE A 58 -0.05 -7.17 8.00
CA ILE A 58 0.76 -6.27 8.83
C ILE A 58 1.41 -7.00 10.01
N ALA A 59 0.74 -7.97 10.63
CA ALA A 59 1.30 -8.64 11.82
C ALA A 59 2.41 -9.65 11.47
N ILE A 60 2.36 -10.22 10.26
CA ILE A 60 3.42 -11.11 9.78
C ILE A 60 4.56 -10.24 9.24
N SER A 61 5.70 -10.25 9.94
CA SER A 61 6.90 -9.56 9.49
C SER A 61 7.38 -10.08 8.13
N MET A 62 7.86 -9.17 7.28
CA MET A 62 8.36 -9.50 5.94
C MET A 62 9.43 -10.60 5.96
N GLU A 63 10.32 -10.59 6.95
CA GLU A 63 11.36 -11.61 7.15
C GLU A 63 10.79 -13.02 7.30
N LYS A 64 9.65 -13.18 8.00
CA LYS A 64 9.00 -14.48 8.19
C LYS A 64 8.36 -14.98 6.90
N ARG A 65 7.74 -14.08 6.12
CA ARG A 65 7.18 -14.41 4.80
C ARG A 65 8.27 -14.83 3.82
N LEU A 66 9.38 -14.10 3.80
CA LEU A 66 10.54 -14.46 2.99
C LEU A 66 11.09 -15.82 3.36
N PHE A 67 11.23 -16.13 4.65
CA PHE A 67 11.64 -17.45 5.10
C PHE A 67 10.67 -18.55 4.63
N VAL A 68 9.36 -18.32 4.73
CA VAL A 68 8.35 -19.23 4.21
C VAL A 68 8.50 -19.45 2.70
N TYR A 69 8.72 -18.39 1.90
CA TYR A 69 8.98 -18.54 0.45
C TYR A 69 10.26 -19.31 0.18
N SER A 70 11.32 -19.09 0.96
CA SER A 70 12.57 -19.84 0.84
C SER A 70 12.34 -21.34 1.07
N CYS A 71 11.69 -21.71 2.17
CA CYS A 71 11.32 -23.09 2.46
C CYS A 71 10.46 -23.68 1.34
N LEU A 72 9.44 -22.94 0.90
CA LEU A 72 8.51 -23.36 -0.14
C LEU A 72 9.21 -23.65 -1.46
N ILE A 73 10.13 -22.78 -1.89
CA ILE A 73 10.88 -22.95 -3.15
C ILE A 73 11.88 -24.09 -3.03
N PHE A 74 12.56 -24.21 -1.89
CA PHE A 74 13.55 -25.26 -1.66
C PHE A 74 12.90 -26.64 -1.57
N PHE A 75 11.95 -26.83 -0.65
CA PHE A 75 11.24 -28.10 -0.49
C PHE A 75 10.33 -28.40 -1.66
N GLY A 76 9.64 -27.39 -2.21
CA GLY A 76 8.83 -27.56 -3.41
C GLY A 76 9.67 -28.03 -4.61
N GLY A 77 10.86 -27.45 -4.80
CA GLY A 77 11.80 -27.88 -5.84
C GLY A 77 12.30 -29.32 -5.64
N ILE A 78 12.70 -29.68 -4.41
CA ILE A 78 13.12 -31.06 -4.10
C ILE A 78 12.00 -32.06 -4.37
N ILE A 79 10.77 -31.76 -3.95
CA ILE A 79 9.63 -32.66 -4.19
C ILE A 79 9.37 -32.82 -5.70
N CYS A 80 9.57 -31.76 -6.50
CA CYS A 80 9.49 -31.84 -7.97
C CYS A 80 10.52 -32.79 -8.56
N ASP A 81 11.77 -32.66 -8.12
CA ASP A 81 12.90 -33.38 -8.69
C ASP A 81 12.88 -34.86 -8.30
N PHE A 82 12.51 -35.17 -7.06
CA PHE A 82 12.55 -36.54 -6.53
C PHE A 82 11.23 -37.31 -6.62
N ALA A 83 10.09 -36.62 -6.69
CA ALA A 83 8.78 -37.28 -6.65
C ALA A 83 7.74 -36.66 -7.60
N PRO A 84 8.02 -36.60 -8.93
CA PRO A 84 7.10 -36.04 -9.91
C PRO A 84 5.76 -36.80 -9.99
N ILE A 85 5.75 -38.08 -9.62
CA ILE A 85 4.55 -38.93 -9.59
C ILE A 85 3.67 -38.61 -8.37
N LEU A 86 4.28 -38.33 -7.21
CA LEU A 86 3.53 -37.96 -6.00
C LEU A 86 2.83 -36.62 -6.15
N ILE A 87 3.48 -35.65 -6.79
CA ILE A 87 2.86 -34.34 -7.08
C ILE A 87 1.61 -34.50 -7.94
N ARG A 88 1.68 -35.32 -9.01
CA ARG A 88 0.54 -35.58 -9.89
C ARG A 88 -0.63 -36.26 -9.17
N ALA A 89 -0.36 -36.99 -8.09
CA ALA A 89 -1.38 -37.66 -7.28
C ALA A 89 -1.96 -36.78 -6.16
N PHE A 90 -1.13 -35.98 -5.49
CA PHE A 90 -1.54 -35.18 -4.32
C PHE A 90 -2.02 -33.77 -4.63
N VAL A 91 -1.61 -33.18 -5.76
CA VAL A 91 -2.04 -31.82 -6.15
C VAL A 91 -3.11 -31.95 -7.25
N PRO A 92 -4.41 -31.93 -6.90
CA PRO A 92 -5.49 -32.09 -7.88
C PRO A 92 -5.57 -30.90 -8.84
N PHE A 93 -5.01 -29.76 -8.46
CA PHE A 93 -4.89 -28.58 -9.31
C PHE A 93 -3.71 -28.74 -10.25
N LYS A 94 -3.95 -29.42 -11.37
CA LYS A 94 -3.07 -29.28 -12.53
C LYS A 94 -3.11 -27.80 -12.90
N ALA A 95 -2.06 -27.06 -12.55
CA ALA A 95 -1.79 -25.76 -13.15
C ALA A 95 -1.46 -26.03 -14.62
N THR A 96 -2.51 -26.32 -15.41
CA THR A 96 -2.41 -26.31 -16.86
C THR A 96 -1.82 -24.95 -17.21
N LYS A 97 -0.85 -24.93 -18.14
CA LYS A 97 -0.28 -23.67 -18.63
C LYS A 97 -1.39 -22.69 -19.06
N ASP A 98 -2.53 -23.25 -19.49
CA ASP A 98 -3.72 -22.54 -19.98
C ASP A 98 -4.83 -22.33 -18.94
N GLY A 99 -4.58 -22.63 -17.65
CA GLY A 99 -5.57 -22.37 -16.61
C GLY A 99 -5.87 -20.87 -16.49
N TYR A 100 -7.14 -20.51 -16.35
CA TYR A 100 -7.58 -19.10 -16.23
C TYR A 100 -6.80 -18.33 -15.15
N LEU A 101 -6.59 -18.93 -13.98
CA LEU A 101 -5.82 -18.29 -12.91
C LEU A 101 -4.35 -18.05 -13.31
N ASN A 102 -3.74 -18.99 -14.03
CA ASN A 102 -2.36 -18.85 -14.47
C ASN A 102 -2.21 -17.73 -15.51
N GLN A 103 -3.13 -17.66 -16.47
CA GLN A 103 -3.12 -16.63 -17.51
C GLN A 103 -3.41 -15.24 -16.92
N TYR A 104 -4.49 -15.09 -16.14
CA TYR A 104 -4.92 -13.77 -15.67
C TYR A 104 -4.16 -13.27 -14.45
N LEU A 105 -3.70 -14.12 -13.53
CA LEU A 105 -2.95 -13.64 -12.36
C LEU A 105 -1.47 -13.52 -12.64
N VAL A 106 -0.84 -14.48 -13.32
CA VAL A 106 0.62 -14.47 -13.47
C VAL A 106 1.06 -13.53 -14.58
N TYR A 107 0.46 -13.61 -15.77
CA TYR A 107 0.87 -12.73 -16.88
C TYR A 107 0.46 -11.27 -16.66
N LEU A 108 -0.65 -11.02 -15.96
CA LEU A 108 -1.14 -9.66 -15.67
C LEU A 108 -0.86 -9.23 -14.22
N VAL A 109 0.03 -9.91 -13.50
CA VAL A 109 0.33 -9.59 -12.08
C VAL A 109 0.64 -8.11 -11.88
N TRP A 110 1.44 -7.54 -12.78
CA TRP A 110 1.83 -6.13 -12.74
C TRP A 110 0.66 -5.21 -13.01
N TRP A 111 -0.20 -5.58 -13.95
CA TRP A 111 -1.37 -4.79 -14.27
C TRP A 111 -2.32 -4.72 -13.06
N TRP A 112 -2.62 -5.85 -12.42
CA TRP A 112 -3.43 -5.89 -11.19
C TRP A 112 -2.78 -5.13 -10.03
N THR A 113 -1.48 -5.28 -9.87
CA THR A 113 -0.71 -4.58 -8.83
C THR A 113 -0.82 -3.08 -9.02
N LEU A 114 -0.55 -2.57 -10.23
CA LEU A 114 -0.65 -1.13 -10.52
C LEU A 114 -2.08 -0.62 -10.42
N LEU A 115 -3.05 -1.36 -10.94
CA LEU A 115 -4.46 -1.00 -10.92
C LEU A 115 -4.98 -0.76 -9.50
N LEU A 116 -4.59 -1.59 -8.54
CA LEU A 116 -5.04 -1.47 -7.15
C LEU A 116 -4.14 -0.56 -6.32
N LEU A 117 -2.83 -0.58 -6.56
CA LEU A 117 -1.85 0.12 -5.74
C LEU A 117 -1.80 1.63 -6.04
N ILE A 118 -1.92 2.05 -7.31
CA ILE A 118 -1.93 3.47 -7.68
C ILE A 118 -3.07 4.23 -7.01
N PRO A 119 -4.36 3.82 -7.13
CA PRO A 119 -5.45 4.54 -6.47
C PRO A 119 -5.32 4.48 -4.95
N PHE A 120 -4.85 3.36 -4.40
CA PHE A 120 -4.61 3.25 -2.96
C PHE A 120 -3.58 4.28 -2.46
N LEU A 121 -2.42 4.39 -3.14
CA LEU A 121 -1.38 5.35 -2.80
C LEU A 121 -1.82 6.80 -3.03
N PHE A 122 -2.62 7.05 -4.07
CA PHE A 122 -3.17 8.37 -4.33
C PHE A 122 -4.11 8.82 -3.21
N LEU A 123 -5.10 7.99 -2.87
CA LEU A 123 -6.09 8.31 -1.85
C LEU A 123 -5.47 8.46 -0.47
N THR A 124 -4.54 7.57 -0.10
CA THR A 124 -3.83 7.66 1.17
C THR A 124 -2.97 8.93 1.26
N THR A 125 -2.27 9.30 0.17
CA THR A 125 -1.50 10.55 0.11
C THR A 125 -2.40 11.77 0.29
N ILE A 126 -3.56 11.82 -0.37
CA ILE A 126 -4.54 12.90 -0.21
C ILE A 126 -4.95 13.04 1.25
N ILE A 127 -5.34 11.95 1.91
CA ILE A 127 -5.79 11.99 3.30
C ILE A 127 -4.67 12.39 4.26
N VAL A 128 -3.47 11.88 4.05
CA VAL A 128 -2.31 12.24 4.90
C VAL A 128 -1.96 13.72 4.75
N GLN A 129 -2.04 14.28 3.54
CA GLN A 129 -1.80 15.72 3.31
C GLN A 129 -2.92 16.61 3.84
N LEU A 130 -4.15 16.08 3.96
CA LEU A 130 -5.29 16.76 4.56
C LEU A 130 -5.23 16.78 6.10
N ASN A 131 -4.33 16.00 6.70
CA ASN A 131 -4.13 15.98 8.14
C ASN A 131 -3.01 16.96 8.53
N PRO A 132 -3.32 18.13 9.12
CA PRO A 132 -2.31 19.03 9.65
C PRO A 132 -1.50 18.33 10.74
N SER A 133 -0.20 18.60 10.79
CA SER A 133 0.69 18.11 11.86
C SER A 133 0.26 18.66 13.23
N GLN A 134 0.58 17.99 14.35
CA GLN A 134 0.17 18.46 15.69
C GLN A 134 0.62 19.90 16.02
N GLN A 135 1.71 20.39 15.42
CA GLN A 135 2.15 21.79 15.53
C GLN A 135 1.31 22.75 14.67
N GLU A 136 0.92 22.34 13.47
CA GLU A 136 -0.02 23.11 12.64
C GLU A 136 -1.42 23.12 13.26
N GLU A 137 -1.79 22.10 14.03
CA GLU A 137 -3.09 22.05 14.71
C GLU A 137 -3.23 23.12 15.79
N GLN A 138 -2.17 23.34 16.59
CA GLN A 138 -2.10 24.43 17.57
C GLN A 138 -2.08 25.81 16.89
N GLN A 139 -1.33 25.96 15.79
CA GLN A 139 -1.30 27.20 15.02
C GLN A 139 -2.62 27.46 14.27
N LEU A 140 -3.31 26.41 13.82
CA LEU A 140 -4.61 26.49 13.17
C LEU A 140 -5.69 26.85 14.19
N GLU A 141 -5.64 26.32 15.41
CA GLU A 141 -6.49 26.77 16.53
C GLU A 141 -6.25 28.25 16.85
N GLU A 142 -4.98 28.69 16.96
CA GLU A 142 -4.64 30.11 17.14
C GLU A 142 -5.05 31.00 15.96
N TRP A 143 -4.94 30.51 14.72
CA TRP A 143 -5.29 31.25 13.51
C TRP A 143 -6.81 31.33 13.30
N ILE A 144 -7.55 30.27 13.62
CA ILE A 144 -9.02 30.24 13.64
C ILE A 144 -9.56 31.18 14.73
N GLU A 145 -8.91 31.24 15.91
CA GLU A 145 -9.26 32.20 16.95
C GLU A 145 -8.97 33.66 16.52
N ARG A 146 -7.92 33.92 15.74
CA ARG A 146 -7.61 35.26 15.22
C ARG A 146 -8.43 35.66 13.99
N SER A 147 -8.85 34.70 13.17
CA SER A 147 -9.57 34.94 11.91
C SER A 147 -11.07 34.73 12.10
N ALA A 148 -11.75 35.72 12.66
CA ALA A 148 -13.23 35.74 12.79
C ALA A 148 -14.00 35.76 11.44
N SER A 149 -13.35 35.43 10.32
CA SER A 149 -13.95 35.38 8.98
C SER A 149 -13.20 34.48 7.98
N GLY A 150 -12.12 33.80 8.37
CA GLY A 150 -11.33 32.96 7.46
C GLY A 150 -11.62 31.49 7.71
N SER A 151 -12.49 30.89 6.91
CA SER A 151 -12.98 29.53 7.14
C SER A 151 -11.99 28.47 6.61
N ILE A 152 -11.86 27.35 7.32
CA ILE A 152 -11.26 26.10 6.81
C ILE A 152 -11.86 25.71 5.43
N LEU A 153 -13.12 26.11 5.20
CA LEU A 153 -13.85 26.02 3.93
C LEU A 153 -13.10 26.64 2.74
N GLU A 154 -12.39 27.75 2.95
CA GLU A 154 -11.65 28.44 1.89
C GLU A 154 -10.43 27.64 1.43
N TRP A 155 -9.81 26.87 2.33
CA TRP A 155 -8.69 26.00 2.04
C TRP A 155 -9.15 24.73 1.31
N MET A 156 -10.26 24.14 1.76
CA MET A 156 -10.88 22.97 1.12
C MET A 156 -11.47 23.30 -0.26
N TYR A 157 -12.10 24.46 -0.44
CA TYR A 157 -12.59 24.94 -1.74
C TYR A 157 -11.42 25.26 -2.69
N ARG A 158 -10.30 25.82 -2.20
CA ARG A 158 -9.08 25.99 -3.01
C ARG A 158 -8.45 24.65 -3.41
N TYR A 159 -8.55 23.62 -2.56
CA TYR A 159 -8.08 22.27 -2.86
C TYR A 159 -8.96 21.57 -3.92
N ASP A 160 -10.26 21.77 -3.87
CA ASP A 160 -11.18 21.28 -4.90
C ASP A 160 -10.94 21.98 -6.25
N LYS A 161 -10.74 23.32 -6.21
CA LYS A 161 -10.41 24.17 -7.35
C LYS A 161 -8.96 24.03 -7.85
N LEU A 162 -8.15 23.19 -7.21
CA LEU A 162 -6.78 22.91 -7.64
C LEU A 162 -6.84 22.12 -8.96
N THR A 163 -6.30 22.70 -10.03
CA THR A 163 -6.19 22.08 -11.35
C THR A 163 -5.53 20.70 -11.24
N THR A 164 -5.97 19.73 -12.04
CA THR A 164 -5.48 18.34 -12.03
C THR A 164 -3.95 18.24 -12.04
N THR A 165 -3.29 19.20 -12.69
CA THR A 165 -1.83 19.36 -12.73
C THR A 165 -1.19 19.63 -11.37
N LYS A 166 -1.81 20.45 -10.51
CA LYS A 166 -1.34 20.69 -9.13
C LYS A 166 -1.57 19.49 -8.22
N LYS A 167 -2.66 18.73 -8.41
CA LYS A 167 -2.91 17.47 -7.70
C LYS A 167 -1.83 16.42 -8.04
N ILE A 168 -1.45 16.31 -9.31
CA ILE A 168 -0.35 15.44 -9.77
C ILE A 168 0.99 15.90 -9.20
N SER A 169 1.25 17.22 -9.16
CA SER A 169 2.48 17.78 -8.57
C SER A 169 2.60 17.48 -7.07
N MET A 170 1.51 17.58 -6.31
CA MET A 170 1.47 17.21 -4.88
C MET A 170 1.67 15.70 -4.64
N MET A 171 1.22 14.87 -5.59
CA MET A 171 1.46 13.43 -5.60
C MET A 171 2.92 13.08 -5.88
N PHE A 172 3.57 13.81 -6.78
CA PHE A 172 5.01 13.67 -7.04
C PHE A 172 5.84 14.09 -5.81
N GLN A 173 5.37 15.09 -5.09
CA GLN A 173 6.00 15.65 -3.89
C GLN A 173 5.95 14.70 -2.66
N SER A 174 5.03 13.73 -2.61
CA SER A 174 4.97 12.74 -1.52
C SER A 174 5.95 11.58 -1.68
N GLY A 175 6.63 11.47 -2.84
CA GLY A 175 7.62 10.43 -3.12
C GLY A 175 7.04 9.04 -3.40
N SER A 176 5.77 8.76 -3.05
CA SER A 176 5.15 7.43 -3.21
C SER A 176 5.13 6.94 -4.67
N ILE A 177 4.79 7.82 -5.61
CA ILE A 177 4.78 7.48 -7.05
C ILE A 177 6.19 7.29 -7.58
N VAL A 178 7.14 8.10 -7.11
CA VAL A 178 8.55 7.99 -7.52
C VAL A 178 9.10 6.62 -7.12
N ARG A 179 8.80 6.13 -5.91
CA ARG A 179 9.15 4.77 -5.49
C ARG A 179 8.53 3.71 -6.38
N LEU A 180 7.26 3.85 -6.74
CA LEU A 180 6.58 2.90 -7.62
C LEU A 180 7.23 2.85 -9.02
N ILE A 181 7.54 4.01 -9.61
CA ILE A 181 8.23 4.11 -10.90
C ILE A 181 9.61 3.47 -10.82
N MET A 182 10.39 3.78 -9.77
CA MET A 182 11.71 3.16 -9.56
C MET A 182 11.60 1.63 -9.49
N ASN A 183 10.68 1.10 -8.69
CA ASN A 183 10.45 -0.33 -8.62
C ASN A 183 10.16 -0.94 -10.01
N MET A 184 9.26 -0.32 -10.79
CA MET A 184 8.95 -0.80 -12.15
C MET A 184 10.20 -0.81 -13.05
N THR A 185 11.03 0.24 -12.99
CA THR A 185 12.27 0.28 -13.79
C THR A 185 13.26 -0.82 -13.38
N PHE A 186 13.41 -1.08 -12.07
CA PHE A 186 14.29 -2.14 -11.56
C PHE A 186 13.81 -3.54 -11.95
N ILE A 187 12.50 -3.77 -11.90
CA ILE A 187 11.90 -5.04 -12.31
C ILE A 187 12.07 -5.26 -13.80
N PHE A 188 11.74 -4.27 -14.63
CA PHE A 188 11.89 -4.37 -16.08
C PHE A 188 13.36 -4.58 -16.47
N GLY A 189 14.28 -3.84 -15.84
CA GLY A 189 15.72 -4.05 -16.03
C GLY A 189 16.19 -5.45 -15.65
N SER A 190 15.60 -6.05 -14.60
CA SER A 190 15.89 -7.44 -14.20
C SER A 190 15.41 -8.46 -15.22
N LEU A 191 14.23 -8.26 -15.81
CA LEU A 191 13.71 -9.14 -16.87
C LEU A 191 14.58 -9.09 -18.13
N LEU A 192 15.03 -7.90 -18.52
CA LEU A 192 16.00 -7.76 -19.61
C LEU A 192 17.33 -8.46 -19.29
N LEU A 193 17.79 -8.37 -18.04
CA LEU A 193 19.01 -9.06 -17.60
C LEU A 193 18.84 -10.58 -17.65
N PHE A 194 17.69 -11.14 -17.27
CA PHE A 194 17.43 -12.57 -17.36
C PHE A 194 17.49 -13.08 -18.81
N ASN A 195 16.94 -12.34 -19.77
CA ASN A 195 17.05 -12.68 -21.19
C ASN A 195 18.50 -12.65 -21.66
N ARG A 196 19.29 -11.65 -21.23
CA ARG A 196 20.73 -11.58 -21.54
C ARG A 196 21.52 -12.75 -20.94
N VAL A 197 21.20 -13.16 -19.71
CA VAL A 197 21.83 -14.33 -19.08
C VAL A 197 21.49 -15.62 -19.84
N MET A 198 20.25 -15.76 -20.30
CA MET A 198 19.82 -16.91 -21.09
C MET A 198 20.55 -16.99 -22.44
N GLU A 199 20.67 -15.86 -23.16
CA GLU A 199 21.42 -15.77 -24.41
C GLU A 199 22.92 -16.07 -24.21
N ALA A 200 23.50 -15.58 -23.11
CA ALA A 200 24.94 -15.73 -22.83
C ALA A 200 25.32 -17.15 -22.36
N THR A 201 24.44 -17.82 -21.62
CA THR A 201 24.67 -19.18 -21.11
C THR A 201 24.14 -20.27 -22.03
N GLY A 202 23.34 -19.89 -23.02
CA GLY A 202 22.71 -20.81 -23.95
C GLY A 202 23.63 -21.24 -25.07
N SER A 203 23.50 -22.51 -25.43
CA SER A 203 24.13 -23.10 -26.61
C SER A 203 23.09 -23.89 -27.39
N CYS A 204 23.19 -23.81 -28.72
CA CYS A 204 22.42 -24.66 -29.59
C CYS A 204 23.06 -26.06 -29.64
N SER A 205 22.25 -27.09 -29.86
CA SER A 205 22.75 -28.45 -30.15
C SER A 205 23.73 -28.50 -31.35
N VAL A 206 23.74 -27.46 -32.18
CA VAL A 206 24.66 -27.28 -33.32
C VAL A 206 25.50 -26.02 -33.08
N GLU A 207 26.82 -26.16 -33.06
CA GLU A 207 27.77 -25.08 -32.73
C GLU A 207 27.73 -23.88 -33.70
N MET A 208 27.22 -24.07 -34.92
CA MET A 208 27.16 -23.02 -35.94
C MET A 208 26.12 -21.94 -35.64
N LEU A 209 25.13 -22.20 -34.78
CA LEU A 209 24.05 -21.27 -34.48
C LEU A 209 24.18 -20.71 -33.06
N LYS A 210 24.44 -19.40 -32.97
CA LYS A 210 24.56 -18.66 -31.70
C LYS A 210 23.27 -17.99 -31.21
N SER A 211 22.24 -17.93 -32.05
CA SER A 211 20.96 -17.31 -31.71
C SER A 211 19.93 -18.39 -31.36
N GLU A 212 19.24 -18.21 -30.22
CA GLU A 212 18.16 -19.09 -29.78
C GLU A 212 17.05 -19.18 -30.84
N GLU A 213 16.59 -18.04 -31.36
CA GLU A 213 15.53 -18.01 -32.36
C GLU A 213 15.91 -18.78 -33.62
N ALA A 214 17.15 -18.62 -34.08
CA ALA A 214 17.64 -19.33 -35.26
C ALA A 214 17.78 -20.85 -34.99
N CYS A 215 18.23 -21.23 -33.80
CA CYS A 215 18.33 -22.63 -33.37
C CYS A 215 16.97 -23.33 -33.33
N LEU A 216 15.97 -22.68 -32.71
CA LEU A 216 14.62 -23.21 -32.60
C LEU A 216 13.89 -23.26 -33.94
N ARG A 217 14.09 -22.27 -34.82
CA ARG A 217 13.49 -22.24 -36.17
C ARG A 217 13.97 -23.40 -37.06
N LEU A 218 15.20 -23.86 -36.86
CA LEU A 218 15.75 -25.04 -37.56
C LEU A 218 15.40 -26.38 -36.88
N GLY A 219 14.58 -26.35 -35.81
CA GLY A 219 14.18 -27.56 -35.09
C GLY A 219 15.26 -28.14 -34.18
N HIS A 220 16.33 -27.39 -33.90
CA HIS A 220 17.37 -27.80 -32.98
C HIS A 220 17.01 -27.48 -31.52
N ARG A 221 17.63 -28.19 -30.58
CA ARG A 221 17.40 -27.99 -29.14
C ARG A 221 18.36 -26.92 -28.60
N TRP A 222 17.81 -25.92 -27.91
CA TRP A 222 18.57 -24.94 -27.14
C TRP A 222 18.74 -25.43 -25.69
N SER A 223 19.98 -25.38 -25.18
CA SER A 223 20.30 -25.71 -23.79
C SER A 223 20.99 -24.51 -23.17
N GLY A 224 20.32 -23.88 -22.20
CA GLY A 224 20.82 -22.70 -21.50
C GLY A 224 20.26 -22.59 -20.09
N PHE A 225 20.92 -21.80 -19.26
CA PHE A 225 20.45 -21.51 -17.91
C PHE A 225 19.43 -20.37 -17.96
N ALA A 226 18.15 -20.72 -17.81
CA ALA A 226 17.05 -19.77 -17.75
C ALA A 226 16.62 -19.54 -16.30
N ILE A 227 16.62 -18.27 -15.85
CA ILE A 227 16.04 -17.87 -14.57
C ILE A 227 14.52 -17.80 -14.72
N ASP A 228 13.76 -18.29 -13.74
CA ASP A 228 12.29 -18.28 -13.80
C ASP A 228 11.74 -16.86 -13.56
N GLU A 229 11.39 -16.19 -14.67
CA GLU A 229 10.84 -14.84 -14.67
C GLU A 229 9.49 -14.73 -13.92
N LYS A 230 8.67 -15.78 -13.92
CA LYS A 230 7.30 -15.73 -13.39
C LYS A 230 7.33 -15.78 -11.87
N ILE A 231 8.16 -16.66 -11.31
CA ILE A 231 8.37 -16.74 -9.86
C ILE A 231 8.98 -15.43 -9.35
N PHE A 232 9.97 -14.89 -10.06
CA PHE A 232 10.55 -13.59 -9.74
C PHE A 232 9.47 -12.49 -9.67
N GLN A 233 8.64 -12.36 -10.71
CA GLN A 233 7.59 -11.36 -10.79
C GLN A 233 6.54 -11.51 -9.67
N LEU A 234 6.09 -12.73 -9.38
CA LEU A 234 5.11 -12.99 -8.33
C LEU A 234 5.62 -12.58 -6.94
N ILE A 235 6.87 -12.94 -6.62
CA ILE A 235 7.48 -12.64 -5.32
C ILE A 235 7.66 -11.13 -5.16
N ILE A 236 8.28 -10.46 -6.14
CA ILE A 236 8.58 -9.03 -6.02
C ILE A 236 7.30 -8.19 -6.01
N ALA A 237 6.27 -8.54 -6.79
CA ALA A 237 4.98 -7.86 -6.77
C ALA A 237 4.31 -7.98 -5.39
N ASN A 238 4.30 -9.18 -4.81
CA ASN A 238 3.72 -9.39 -3.49
C ASN A 238 4.47 -8.62 -2.39
N MET A 239 5.80 -8.57 -2.47
CA MET A 239 6.60 -7.79 -1.53
C MET A 239 6.33 -6.29 -1.59
N ILE A 240 6.21 -5.73 -2.80
CA ILE A 240 5.86 -4.32 -3.00
C ILE A 240 4.48 -4.02 -2.40
N ILE A 241 3.48 -4.87 -2.68
CA ILE A 241 2.13 -4.70 -2.12
C ILE A 241 2.18 -4.68 -0.59
N LEU A 242 2.89 -5.63 0.03
CA LEU A 242 2.97 -5.74 1.49
C LEU A 242 3.67 -4.54 2.12
N GLU A 243 4.76 -4.03 1.53
CA GLU A 243 5.47 -2.84 2.01
C GLU A 243 4.61 -1.59 1.93
N GLU A 244 3.99 -1.32 0.78
CA GLU A 244 3.15 -0.13 0.62
C GLU A 244 1.88 -0.21 1.50
N CYS A 245 1.37 -1.43 1.76
CA CYS A 245 0.30 -1.66 2.72
C CYS A 245 0.70 -1.37 4.17
N THR A 246 2.00 -1.32 4.51
CA THR A 246 2.44 -1.01 5.88
C THR A 246 2.06 0.41 6.30
N LEU A 247 1.75 1.32 5.35
CA LEU A 247 1.19 2.65 5.64
C LEU A 247 -0.12 2.58 6.45
N MET A 248 -0.84 1.46 6.41
CA MET A 248 -2.06 1.25 7.19
C MET A 248 -1.81 0.90 8.66
N LYS A 249 -0.54 0.74 9.08
CA LYS A 249 -0.18 0.57 10.49
C LYS A 249 -0.59 1.83 11.26
N GLY A 250 -1.57 1.70 12.15
CA GLY A 250 -2.08 2.83 12.96
C GLY A 250 -3.20 3.65 12.29
N TRP A 251 -3.75 3.21 11.16
CA TRP A 251 -4.82 3.92 10.45
C TRP A 251 -6.16 3.97 11.21
N GLU A 252 -6.46 3.00 12.07
CA GLU A 252 -7.73 2.96 12.83
C GLU A 252 -7.82 4.04 13.92
N PRO A 253 -6.84 4.16 14.83
CA PRO A 253 -6.79 5.28 15.77
C PRO A 253 -6.82 6.63 15.05
N PHE A 254 -6.13 6.72 13.91
CA PHE A 254 -6.10 7.90 13.06
C PHE A 254 -7.48 8.22 12.47
N GLY A 255 -8.16 7.22 11.90
CA GLY A 255 -9.52 7.36 11.37
C GLY A 255 -10.52 7.75 12.45
N GLU A 256 -10.41 7.18 13.66
CA GLU A 256 -11.25 7.53 14.80
C GLU A 256 -11.02 8.96 15.27
N GLN A 257 -9.76 9.40 15.38
CA GLN A 257 -9.41 10.79 15.71
C GLN A 257 -9.98 11.78 14.70
N LEU A 258 -9.86 11.49 13.41
CA LEU A 258 -10.48 12.29 12.35
C LEU A 258 -12.01 12.29 12.46
N THR A 259 -12.61 11.16 12.82
CA THR A 259 -14.08 11.05 13.01
C THR A 259 -14.55 11.88 14.21
N ILE A 260 -13.78 11.90 15.31
CA ILE A 260 -14.09 12.69 16.50
C ILE A 260 -13.92 14.19 16.21
N LYS A 261 -12.79 14.60 15.62
CA LYS A 261 -12.55 15.99 15.20
C LYS A 261 -13.69 16.48 14.30
N ARG A 262 -14.11 15.68 13.33
CA ARG A 262 -15.28 15.95 12.48
C ARG A 262 -16.56 16.23 13.30
N LYS A 263 -16.90 15.37 14.27
CA LYS A 263 -18.11 15.56 15.11
C LYS A 263 -18.09 16.87 15.87
N VAL A 264 -16.91 17.28 16.34
CA VAL A 264 -16.70 18.59 17.00
C VAL A 264 -16.89 19.72 16.00
N TYR A 265 -16.22 19.69 14.84
CA TYR A 265 -16.36 20.72 13.80
C TYR A 265 -17.80 20.87 13.26
N LEU A 266 -18.53 19.76 13.07
CA LEU A 266 -19.93 19.77 12.63
C LEU A 266 -20.86 20.44 13.67
N ARG A 267 -20.63 20.20 14.97
CA ARG A 267 -21.38 20.84 16.05
C ARG A 267 -21.05 22.34 16.17
N GLN A 268 -19.79 22.72 15.97
CA GLN A 268 -19.33 24.09 16.19
C GLN A 268 -19.59 25.03 15.01
N CYS A 269 -19.39 24.56 13.77
CA CYS A 269 -19.31 25.46 12.61
C CYS A 269 -20.52 25.44 11.66
N LYS A 270 -21.51 24.53 11.83
CA LYS A 270 -22.65 24.37 10.89
C LYS A 270 -22.22 24.33 9.40
N ILE A 271 -21.04 23.80 9.12
CA ILE A 271 -20.46 23.72 7.77
C ILE A 271 -21.10 22.57 6.99
N ASP A 272 -21.30 22.78 5.68
CA ASP A 272 -22.01 21.94 4.73
C ASP A 272 -21.79 20.42 4.88
N PHE A 273 -22.91 19.70 5.05
CA PHE A 273 -23.01 18.24 5.13
C PHE A 273 -22.29 17.50 3.99
N ASN A 274 -22.29 18.10 2.80
CA ASN A 274 -21.75 17.49 1.58
C ASN A 274 -20.25 17.21 1.65
N GLN A 275 -19.47 18.08 2.31
CA GLN A 275 -18.02 17.89 2.42
C GLN A 275 -17.67 16.78 3.41
N ALA A 276 -18.38 16.70 4.55
CA ALA A 276 -18.18 15.63 5.52
C ALA A 276 -18.49 14.23 4.94
N MET A 277 -19.50 14.16 4.07
CA MET A 277 -19.89 12.93 3.36
C MET A 277 -18.79 12.46 2.38
N LEU A 278 -18.11 13.38 1.69
CA LEU A 278 -17.06 13.06 0.72
C LEU A 278 -15.81 12.44 1.38
N PHE A 279 -15.41 12.92 2.56
CA PHE A 279 -14.33 12.31 3.35
C PHE A 279 -14.67 10.92 3.86
N ASP A 280 -15.93 10.69 4.23
CA ASP A 280 -16.39 9.38 4.70
C ASP A 280 -16.37 8.34 3.59
N GLN A 281 -16.83 8.74 2.40
CA GLN A 281 -16.75 7.94 1.19
C GLN A 281 -15.29 7.61 0.85
N LEU A 282 -14.38 8.59 0.93
CA LEU A 282 -12.96 8.40 0.67
C LEU A 282 -12.31 7.36 1.59
N ASN A 283 -12.62 7.42 2.89
CA ASN A 283 -12.18 6.42 3.86
C ASN A 283 -12.75 5.02 3.57
N GLY A 284 -14.02 4.96 3.14
CA GLY A 284 -14.62 3.73 2.65
C GLY A 284 -13.85 3.14 1.46
N TYR A 285 -13.54 3.97 0.45
CA TYR A 285 -12.77 3.54 -0.72
C TYR A 285 -11.37 3.02 -0.37
N ILE A 286 -10.65 3.68 0.55
CA ILE A 286 -9.33 3.20 1.00
C ILE A 286 -9.43 1.84 1.69
N ARG A 287 -10.45 1.64 2.55
CA ARG A 287 -10.69 0.36 3.22
C ARG A 287 -10.99 -0.75 2.19
N CYS A 288 -11.83 -0.47 1.20
CA CYS A 288 -12.15 -1.42 0.13
C CYS A 288 -10.91 -1.75 -0.72
N LEU A 289 -10.12 -0.75 -1.10
CA LEU A 289 -8.86 -0.96 -1.84
C LEU A 289 -7.85 -1.76 -1.04
N PHE A 290 -7.73 -1.51 0.27
CA PHE A 290 -6.87 -2.29 1.15
C PHE A 290 -7.31 -3.76 1.20
N ILE A 291 -8.61 -4.03 1.35
CA ILE A 291 -9.15 -5.40 1.28
C ILE A 291 -8.82 -6.04 -0.07
N ALA A 292 -9.06 -5.34 -1.19
CA ALA A 292 -8.73 -5.85 -2.52
C ALA A 292 -7.23 -6.17 -2.68
N LEU A 293 -6.34 -5.30 -2.20
CA LEU A 293 -4.89 -5.55 -2.18
C LEU A 293 -4.51 -6.76 -1.32
N THR A 294 -5.17 -6.96 -0.18
CA THR A 294 -4.92 -8.15 0.65
C THR A 294 -5.37 -9.44 -0.01
N LEU A 295 -6.50 -9.42 -0.72
CA LEU A 295 -6.98 -10.56 -1.51
C LEU A 295 -6.05 -10.88 -2.68
N LEU A 296 -5.56 -9.84 -3.37
CA LEU A 296 -4.55 -9.99 -4.42
C LEU A 296 -3.27 -10.63 -3.83
N SER A 297 -2.77 -10.13 -2.70
CA SER A 297 -1.60 -10.69 -2.02
C SER A 297 -1.76 -12.18 -1.69
N PHE A 298 -2.93 -12.60 -1.17
CA PHE A 298 -3.22 -14.01 -0.95
C PHE A 298 -3.28 -14.83 -2.24
N ALA A 299 -3.84 -14.29 -3.31
CA ALA A 299 -3.84 -14.94 -4.61
C ALA A 299 -2.41 -15.14 -5.15
N LEU A 300 -1.52 -14.16 -4.92
CA LEU A 300 -0.10 -14.27 -5.28
C LEU A 300 0.61 -15.32 -4.42
N ASP A 301 0.37 -15.37 -3.11
CA ASP A 301 0.91 -16.41 -2.22
C ASP A 301 0.54 -17.82 -2.70
N PHE A 302 -0.73 -18.01 -3.08
CA PHE A 302 -1.22 -19.27 -3.64
C PHE A 302 -0.56 -19.61 -4.98
N MET A 303 -0.38 -18.63 -5.86
CA MET A 303 0.33 -18.83 -7.13
C MET A 303 1.80 -19.21 -6.90
N ILE A 304 2.49 -18.57 -5.97
CA ILE A 304 3.88 -18.92 -5.63
C ILE A 304 3.95 -20.38 -5.14
N PHE A 305 3.00 -20.83 -4.31
CA PHE A 305 2.88 -22.24 -3.90
C PHE A 305 2.72 -23.18 -5.09
N GLN A 306 1.80 -22.87 -6.01
CA GLN A 306 1.61 -23.69 -7.21
C GLN A 306 2.86 -23.73 -8.09
N TYR A 307 3.54 -22.60 -8.28
CA TYR A 307 4.75 -22.54 -9.08
C TYR A 307 5.93 -23.27 -8.45
N ALA A 308 6.05 -23.20 -7.13
CA ALA A 308 7.07 -23.94 -6.37
C ALA A 308 6.95 -25.46 -6.56
N VAL A 309 5.72 -25.99 -6.71
CA VAL A 309 5.44 -27.43 -6.78
C VAL A 309 5.27 -27.98 -8.21
N ASN A 310 4.96 -27.16 -9.22
CA ASN A 310 4.64 -27.68 -10.57
C ASN A 310 5.76 -27.55 -11.60
N TYR A 311 6.72 -26.63 -11.41
CA TYR A 311 7.74 -26.34 -12.42
C TYR A 311 9.09 -27.02 -12.12
N PRO A 312 9.87 -27.44 -13.13
CA PRO A 312 10.79 -28.56 -12.95
C PRO A 312 12.23 -28.24 -12.53
N THR A 313 12.70 -26.98 -12.50
CA THR A 313 14.12 -26.71 -12.21
C THR A 313 14.31 -25.96 -10.90
N MET A 314 14.71 -26.65 -9.83
CA MET A 314 14.95 -26.03 -8.52
C MET A 314 15.93 -24.84 -8.58
N VAL A 315 17.03 -24.98 -9.33
CA VAL A 315 18.09 -23.96 -9.42
C VAL A 315 17.58 -22.66 -10.05
N SER A 316 16.72 -22.74 -11.07
CA SER A 316 16.16 -21.55 -11.72
C SER A 316 15.27 -20.76 -10.77
N LYS A 317 14.44 -21.46 -9.98
CA LYS A 317 13.56 -20.86 -8.97
C LYS A 317 14.35 -20.24 -7.83
N ALA A 318 15.41 -20.92 -7.37
CA ALA A 318 16.29 -20.42 -6.33
C ALA A 318 17.03 -19.16 -6.78
N ALA A 319 17.52 -19.12 -8.02
CA ALA A 319 18.14 -17.94 -8.60
C ALA A 319 17.15 -16.76 -8.72
N ALA A 320 15.92 -17.03 -9.18
CA ALA A 320 14.85 -16.02 -9.27
C ALA A 320 14.50 -15.44 -7.88
N TYR A 321 14.37 -16.29 -6.87
CA TYR A 321 14.13 -15.88 -5.49
C TYR A 321 15.29 -15.07 -4.91
N GLY A 322 16.52 -15.52 -5.10
CA GLY A 322 17.73 -14.80 -4.65
C GLY A 322 17.82 -13.41 -5.28
N TRP A 323 17.53 -13.29 -6.58
CA TRP A 323 17.50 -12.00 -7.25
C TRP A 323 16.37 -11.10 -6.73
N ALA A 324 15.17 -11.64 -6.48
CA ALA A 324 14.07 -10.90 -5.89
C ALA A 324 14.43 -10.33 -4.50
N LEU A 325 15.12 -11.11 -3.66
CA LEU A 325 15.63 -10.66 -2.37
C LEU A 325 16.62 -9.51 -2.53
N VAL A 326 17.62 -9.67 -3.40
CA VAL A 326 18.62 -8.62 -3.66
C VAL A 326 17.96 -7.34 -4.12
N LEU A 327 16.99 -7.44 -5.06
CA LEU A 327 16.26 -6.29 -5.57
C LEU A 327 15.47 -5.59 -4.45
N TYR A 328 14.71 -6.34 -3.67
CA TYR A 328 13.90 -5.83 -2.58
C TYR A 328 14.74 -5.13 -1.51
N TYR A 329 15.84 -5.75 -1.06
CA TYR A 329 16.73 -5.14 -0.07
C TYR A 329 17.40 -3.89 -0.66
N SER A 330 17.80 -3.92 -1.93
CA SER A 330 18.37 -2.76 -2.62
C SER A 330 17.41 -1.58 -2.65
N THR A 331 16.16 -1.79 -3.08
CA THR A 331 15.17 -0.71 -3.20
C THR A 331 14.70 -0.21 -1.83
N TYR A 332 14.20 -1.09 -0.96
CA TYR A 332 13.54 -0.69 0.27
C TYR A 332 14.49 -0.40 1.43
N ARG A 333 15.63 -1.10 1.53
CA ARG A 333 16.55 -0.91 2.66
C ARG A 333 17.62 0.13 2.40
N PHE A 334 18.10 0.24 1.16
CA PHE A 334 19.15 1.19 0.80
C PHE A 334 18.60 2.44 0.14
N ILE A 335 17.88 2.31 -0.98
CA ILE A 335 17.46 3.47 -1.78
C ILE A 335 16.41 4.31 -1.04
N TYR A 336 15.31 3.70 -0.57
CA TYR A 336 14.22 4.45 0.06
C TYR A 336 14.52 4.92 1.50
N LYS A 337 15.54 4.33 2.14
CA LYS A 337 16.02 4.79 3.45
C LYS A 337 17.15 5.83 3.35
N SER A 338 17.72 6.02 2.15
CA SER A 338 18.80 6.99 1.94
C SER A 338 18.31 8.43 2.17
N ALA A 339 19.19 9.27 2.72
CA ALA A 339 18.91 10.65 3.10
C ALA A 339 18.32 11.51 1.96
N PHE A 340 18.53 11.11 0.70
CA PHE A 340 17.96 11.74 -0.48
C PHE A 340 16.43 11.79 -0.44
N PHE A 341 15.76 10.68 -0.09
CA PHE A 341 14.30 10.65 0.03
C PHE A 341 13.80 11.43 1.26
N THR A 342 14.58 11.43 2.35
CA THR A 342 14.29 12.20 3.55
C THR A 342 14.35 13.72 3.27
N HIS A 343 15.32 14.15 2.46
CA HIS A 343 15.50 15.55 2.07
C HIS A 343 14.40 16.03 1.11
N PHE A 344 13.86 15.18 0.23
CA PHE A 344 12.67 15.50 -0.56
C PHE A 344 11.43 15.69 0.33
N THR A 345 11.25 14.87 1.36
CA THR A 345 10.14 15.04 2.32
C THR A 345 10.31 16.28 3.21
N GLU A 346 11.53 16.67 3.57
CA GLU A 346 11.80 17.87 4.37
C GLU A 346 11.78 19.17 3.54
N SER A 347 12.29 19.15 2.31
CA SER A 347 12.22 20.29 1.40
C SER A 347 10.78 20.68 1.10
N SER A 348 9.86 19.71 1.05
CA SER A 348 8.42 19.94 0.90
C SER A 348 7.80 20.70 2.08
N LYS A 349 8.29 20.47 3.31
CA LYS A 349 7.82 21.18 4.51
C LYS A 349 8.37 22.61 4.62
N LYS A 350 9.51 22.92 4.00
CA LYS A 350 10.16 24.24 4.07
C LYS A 350 9.68 25.23 3.01
N THR A 351 8.92 24.80 2.00
CA THR A 351 8.36 25.68 0.95
C THR A 351 6.90 26.07 1.21
N LYS A 352 6.47 26.07 2.48
CA LYS A 352 5.17 26.60 2.93
C LYS A 352 5.35 27.80 3.84
#